data_AF-A0A3M1RX82-F1
#
_entry.id   AF-A0A3M1RX82-F1
#
_cell.length_a   1.000
_cell.length_b   1.000
_cell.length_c   1.000
_cell.angle_alpha   90.00
_cell.angle_beta   90.00
_cell.angle_gamma   90.00
#
_symmetry.space_group_name_H-M   'P 1'
#
loop_
_entity.id
_entity.type
_entity.pdbx_description
1 polymer ?
#
loop_
_entity_poly.entity_id
_entity_poly.type
_entity_poly.pdbx_seq_one_letter_code
_entity_poly.pdbx_strand_id
1 'polypeptide(L)'
;MLESLMKKEKFEYAQCPACKKKKDNFPQGVVTLKGDFFNEHKDEIMRLVANEEKKAIGFNPLERIIEIKSDGNEALITTTTEKLAQRIGRAVKKAYSGTVKYNWSLETKMVHVCWER
;
A
#
# COMPACT_ATOMS: atom_id res chain seq x y z
N MET A 1 47.16 29.74 0.75
CA MET A 1 45.80 30.25 0.45
C MET A 1 45.03 29.20 -0.35
N LEU A 2 44.82 28.00 0.20
CA LEU A 2 44.09 26.88 -0.42
C LEU A 2 43.41 25.99 0.65
N GLU A 3 43.14 26.51 1.84
CA GLU A 3 42.46 25.76 2.92
C GLU A 3 40.98 26.14 3.08
N SER A 4 40.49 27.14 2.35
CA SER A 4 39.12 27.67 2.53
C SER A 4 38.03 26.97 1.70
N LEU A 5 38.37 25.91 0.95
CA LEU A 5 37.43 25.22 0.04
C LEU A 5 36.96 23.84 0.50
N MET A 6 37.20 23.45 1.76
CA MET A 6 36.59 22.25 2.33
C MET A 6 35.50 22.61 3.33
N LYS A 7 34.38 23.15 2.82
CA LYS A 7 33.13 23.17 3.58
C LYS A 7 32.68 21.72 3.75
N LYS A 8 32.83 21.17 4.95
CA LYS A 8 32.22 19.87 5.31
C LYS A 8 30.71 20.02 5.22
N GLU A 9 30.11 19.47 4.17
CA GLU A 9 28.65 19.37 4.09
C GLU A 9 28.15 18.53 5.26
N LYS A 10 27.27 19.13 6.06
CA LYS A 10 26.70 18.49 7.25
C LYS A 10 25.47 17.72 6.79
N PHE A 11 25.55 16.39 6.83
CA PHE A 11 24.43 15.50 6.49
C PHE A 11 23.71 15.09 7.77
N GLU A 12 22.39 15.26 7.79
CA GLU A 12 21.53 14.77 8.87
C GLU A 12 20.71 13.59 8.37
N TYR A 13 20.73 12.49 9.11
CA TYR A 13 19.89 11.33 8.81
C TYR A 13 18.45 11.62 9.22
N ALA A 14 17.53 11.45 8.27
CA ALA A 14 16.09 11.54 8.53
C ALA A 14 15.42 10.19 8.27
N GLN A 15 14.36 9.90 9.04
CA GLN A 15 13.55 8.72 8.80
C GLN A 15 12.82 8.82 7.46
N CYS A 16 12.80 7.72 6.70
CA CYS A 16 12.12 7.69 5.42
C CYS A 16 10.62 8.01 5.56
N PRO A 17 10.00 8.79 4.65
CA PRO A 17 8.60 9.19 4.80
C PRO A 17 7.62 8.00 4.87
N ALA A 18 7.90 6.92 4.15
CA ALA A 18 7.11 5.68 4.21
C ALA A 18 7.20 5.00 5.58
N CYS A 19 8.42 4.94 6.13
CA CYS A 19 8.73 4.37 7.42
C CYS A 19 8.00 5.16 8.52
N LYS A 20 7.98 6.50 8.40
CA LYS A 20 7.25 7.38 9.31
C LYS A 20 5.75 7.11 9.26
N LYS A 21 5.15 7.08 8.06
CA LYS A 21 3.73 6.76 7.88
C LYS A 21 3.33 5.39 8.44
N LYS A 22 4.17 4.35 8.26
CA LYS A 22 3.93 3.04 8.87
C LYS A 22 3.94 3.11 10.39
N LYS A 23 4.94 3.79 10.97
CA LYS A 23 5.08 3.95 12.42
C LYS A 23 3.89 4.70 13.03
N ASP A 24 3.45 5.75 12.36
CA ASP A 24 2.36 6.62 12.84
C ASP A 24 0.96 6.08 12.47
N ASN A 25 0.89 4.90 11.83
CA ASN A 25 -0.32 4.29 11.28
C ASN A 25 -1.21 5.31 10.52
N PHE A 26 -0.60 5.98 9.52
CA PHE A 26 -1.25 7.03 8.74
C PHE A 26 -1.59 6.53 7.32
N PRO A 27 -2.67 5.75 7.16
CA PRO A 27 -3.07 5.24 5.85
C PRO A 27 -3.64 6.34 4.95
N GLN A 28 -3.46 6.14 3.65
CA GLN A 28 -4.13 6.91 2.60
C GLN A 28 -4.89 6.00 1.62
N GLY A 29 -4.72 4.68 1.75
CA GLY A 29 -5.53 3.72 1.04
C GLY A 29 -5.94 2.58 1.96
N VAL A 30 -7.13 2.06 1.71
CA VAL A 30 -7.68 0.87 2.34
C VAL A 30 -8.15 -0.06 1.23
N VAL A 31 -7.78 -1.33 1.31
CA VAL A 31 -8.25 -2.38 0.41
C VAL A 31 -8.95 -3.44 1.24
N THR A 32 -10.19 -3.72 0.88
CA THR A 32 -10.98 -4.82 1.42
C THR A 32 -11.10 -5.88 0.34
N LEU A 33 -10.63 -7.09 0.64
CA LEU A 33 -10.78 -8.28 -0.21
C LEU A 33 -11.70 -9.25 0.53
N LYS A 34 -12.84 -9.62 -0.06
CA LYS A 34 -13.83 -10.45 0.62
C LYS A 34 -14.57 -11.42 -0.29
N GLY A 35 -15.24 -12.38 0.33
CA GLY A 35 -16.10 -13.36 -0.30
C GLY A 35 -15.54 -14.78 -0.22
N ASP A 36 -16.35 -15.77 -0.59
CA ASP A 36 -15.99 -17.18 -0.43
C ASP A 36 -14.80 -17.55 -1.31
N PHE A 37 -14.72 -16.97 -2.52
CA PHE A 37 -13.58 -17.17 -3.41
C PHE A 37 -12.30 -16.58 -2.81
N PHE A 38 -12.38 -15.43 -2.12
CA PHE A 38 -11.23 -14.89 -1.40
C PHE A 38 -10.73 -15.88 -0.35
N ASN A 39 -11.64 -16.46 0.43
CA ASN A 39 -11.27 -17.40 1.48
C ASN A 39 -10.61 -18.67 0.93
N GLU A 40 -11.15 -19.23 -0.16
CA GLU A 40 -10.62 -20.42 -0.82
C GLU A 40 -9.23 -20.16 -1.44
N HIS A 41 -9.00 -18.97 -2.00
CA HIS A 41 -7.76 -18.59 -2.68
C HIS A 41 -6.89 -17.59 -1.91
N LYS A 42 -7.06 -17.52 -0.58
CA LYS A 42 -6.47 -16.49 0.29
C LYS A 42 -4.98 -16.35 0.08
N ASP A 43 -4.23 -17.44 0.17
CA ASP A 43 -2.77 -17.41 0.08
C ASP A 43 -2.26 -16.90 -1.27
N GLU A 44 -2.92 -17.28 -2.37
CA GLU A 44 -2.54 -16.82 -3.71
C GLU A 44 -2.82 -15.33 -3.90
N ILE A 45 -3.99 -14.89 -3.46
CA ILE A 45 -4.38 -13.48 -3.52
C ILE A 45 -3.43 -12.64 -2.66
N MET A 46 -3.09 -13.09 -1.45
CA MET A 46 -2.14 -12.39 -0.58
C MET A 46 -0.73 -12.35 -1.17
N ARG A 47 -0.28 -13.40 -1.88
CA ARG A 47 0.97 -13.37 -2.65
C ARG A 47 0.92 -12.35 -3.79
N LEU A 48 -0.20 -12.24 -4.50
CA LEU A 48 -0.39 -11.21 -5.53
C LEU A 48 -0.28 -9.81 -4.92
N VAL A 49 -0.92 -9.57 -3.77
CA VAL A 49 -0.82 -8.29 -3.04
C VAL A 49 0.62 -7.95 -2.69
N ALA A 50 1.36 -8.88 -2.08
CA ALA A 50 2.77 -8.68 -1.70
C ALA A 50 3.67 -8.41 -2.91
N ASN A 51 3.42 -9.11 -4.02
CA ASN A 51 4.15 -8.88 -5.28
C ASN A 51 3.86 -7.50 -5.87
N GLU A 52 2.62 -7.03 -5.81
CA GLU A 52 2.28 -5.68 -6.27
C GLU A 52 2.85 -4.58 -5.37
N GLU A 53 2.91 -4.78 -4.05
CA GLU A 53 3.70 -3.92 -3.17
C GLU A 53 5.15 -3.90 -3.64
N LYS A 54 5.84 -5.05 -3.70
CA LYS A 54 7.27 -5.11 -4.09
C LYS A 54 7.56 -4.42 -5.42
N LYS A 55 6.68 -4.56 -6.41
CA LYS A 55 6.80 -3.83 -7.69
C LYS A 55 6.63 -2.33 -7.49
N ALA A 56 5.59 -1.91 -6.78
CA ALA A 56 5.33 -0.50 -6.44
C ALA A 56 6.51 0.15 -5.71
N ILE A 57 7.13 -0.55 -4.75
CA ILE A 57 8.35 -0.10 -4.05
C ILE A 57 9.45 0.30 -5.03
N GLY A 58 9.65 -0.50 -6.09
CA GLY A 58 10.69 -0.26 -7.11
C GLY A 58 10.48 1.02 -7.92
N PHE A 59 9.23 1.48 -8.08
CA PHE A 59 8.91 2.74 -8.75
C PHE A 59 8.84 3.91 -7.78
N ASN A 60 8.28 3.69 -6.59
CA ASN A 60 8.09 4.70 -5.57
C ASN A 60 8.30 4.09 -4.17
N PRO A 61 9.41 4.41 -3.50
CA PRO A 61 9.68 3.95 -2.14
C PRO A 61 8.65 4.38 -1.09
N LEU A 62 7.76 5.33 -1.42
CA LEU A 62 6.65 5.71 -0.53
C LEU A 62 5.53 4.66 -0.53
N GLU A 63 5.34 3.90 -1.60
CA GLU A 63 4.26 2.92 -1.73
C GLU A 63 4.61 1.69 -0.88
N ARG A 64 3.88 1.53 0.22
CA ARG A 64 4.05 0.44 1.17
C ARG A 64 2.71 0.05 1.78
N ILE A 65 2.57 -1.22 2.12
CA ILE A 65 1.51 -1.73 2.98
C ILE A 65 1.86 -1.40 4.42
N ILE A 66 0.95 -0.77 5.15
CA ILE A 66 1.11 -0.47 6.58
C ILE A 66 0.78 -1.73 7.38
N GLU A 67 -0.41 -2.27 7.17
CA GLU A 67 -0.93 -3.40 7.94
C GLU A 67 -1.82 -4.28 7.06
N ILE A 68 -1.87 -5.57 7.39
CA ILE A 68 -2.80 -6.54 6.83
C ILE A 68 -3.49 -7.22 8.01
N LYS A 69 -4.81 -7.09 8.08
CA LYS A 69 -5.66 -7.88 8.98
C LYS A 69 -6.49 -8.82 8.15
N SER A 70 -6.60 -10.08 8.57
CA SER A 70 -7.47 -11.04 7.91
C SER A 70 -8.33 -11.73 8.95
N ASP A 71 -9.62 -11.79 8.70
CA ASP A 71 -10.60 -12.46 9.55
C ASP A 71 -11.60 -13.22 8.68
N GLY A 72 -11.73 -14.52 8.91
CA GLY A 72 -12.56 -15.40 8.10
C GLY A 72 -12.40 -15.18 6.58
N ASN A 73 -13.50 -14.77 5.94
CA ASN A 73 -13.62 -14.56 4.50
C ASN A 73 -13.29 -13.13 4.04
N GLU A 74 -12.60 -12.34 4.86
CA GLU A 74 -12.21 -10.97 4.55
C GLU A 74 -10.74 -10.68 4.93
N ALA A 75 -10.11 -9.82 4.14
CA ALA A 75 -8.86 -9.17 4.50
C ALA A 75 -8.96 -7.65 4.29
N LEU A 76 -8.48 -6.92 5.29
CA LEU A 76 -8.32 -5.48 5.30
C LEU A 76 -6.84 -5.13 5.21
N ILE A 77 -6.46 -4.41 4.17
CA ILE A 77 -5.08 -3.99 3.89
C ILE A 77 -5.03 -2.48 3.89
N THR A 78 -4.15 -1.90 4.69
CA THR A 78 -3.94 -0.45 4.72
C THR A 78 -2.64 -0.08 4.01
N THR A 79 -2.64 1.02 3.26
CA THR A 79 -1.49 1.45 2.45
C THR A 79 -1.11 2.90 2.73
N THR A 80 0.19 3.20 2.61
CA THR A 80 0.74 4.55 2.80
C THR A 80 0.31 5.55 1.72
N THR A 81 -0.19 5.07 0.58
CA THR A 81 -0.65 5.86 -0.57
C THR A 81 -1.95 5.31 -1.14
N GLU A 82 -2.78 6.19 -1.70
CA GLU A 82 -4.00 5.81 -2.44
C GLU A 82 -3.70 4.99 -3.69
N LYS A 83 -2.59 5.30 -4.38
CA LYS A 83 -2.17 4.65 -5.62
C LYS A 83 -1.87 3.17 -5.43
N LEU A 84 -1.23 2.80 -4.32
CA LEU A 84 -0.98 1.39 -4.02
C LEU A 84 -2.29 0.63 -3.80
N ALA A 85 -3.25 1.20 -3.07
CA ALA A 85 -4.57 0.58 -2.87
C ALA A 85 -5.30 0.36 -4.21
N GLN A 86 -5.30 1.37 -5.09
CA GLN A 86 -5.88 1.24 -6.43
C GLN A 86 -5.18 0.16 -7.26
N ARG A 87 -3.85 0.13 -7.21
CA ARG A 87 -3.03 -0.86 -7.93
C ARG A 87 -3.36 -2.28 -7.49
N ILE A 88 -3.49 -2.51 -6.18
CA ILE A 88 -3.90 -3.80 -5.63
C ILE A 88 -5.28 -4.18 -6.15
N GLY A 89 -6.29 -3.31 -6.04
CA GLY A 89 -7.65 -3.60 -6.52
C GLY A 89 -7.71 -3.94 -8.01
N ARG A 90 -6.98 -3.19 -8.85
CA ARG A 90 -6.87 -3.47 -10.29
C ARG A 90 -6.19 -4.80 -10.56
N ALA A 91 -5.13 -5.14 -9.83
CA ALA A 91 -4.39 -6.38 -10.01
C ALA A 91 -5.26 -7.59 -9.64
N VAL A 92 -5.96 -7.55 -8.50
CA VAL A 92 -6.86 -8.63 -8.06
C VAL A 92 -8.01 -8.80 -9.06
N LYS A 93 -8.67 -7.71 -9.48
CA LYS A 93 -9.73 -7.77 -10.51
C LYS A 93 -9.22 -8.35 -11.83
N LYS A 94 -8.01 -8.00 -12.25
CA LYS A 94 -7.41 -8.52 -13.49
C LYS A 94 -7.09 -10.02 -13.40
N ALA A 95 -6.57 -10.48 -12.26
CA ALA A 95 -6.16 -11.86 -12.08
C ALA A 95 -7.36 -12.80 -11.80
N TYR A 96 -8.35 -12.32 -11.04
CA TYR A 96 -9.40 -13.17 -10.47
C TYR A 96 -10.82 -12.71 -10.80
N SER A 97 -11.03 -11.78 -11.73
CA SER A 97 -12.37 -11.25 -12.05
C SER A 97 -13.06 -10.66 -10.80
N GLY A 98 -14.37 -10.87 -10.58
CA GLY A 98 -15.10 -10.30 -9.43
C GLY A 98 -15.50 -8.83 -9.61
N THR A 99 -15.99 -8.16 -8.57
CA THR A 99 -16.36 -6.74 -8.64
C THR A 99 -15.38 -5.90 -7.83
N VAL A 100 -14.92 -4.77 -8.37
CA VAL A 100 -14.10 -3.80 -7.64
C VAL A 100 -14.80 -2.44 -7.60
N LYS A 101 -14.91 -1.86 -6.41
CA LYS A 101 -15.49 -0.52 -6.17
C LYS A 101 -14.42 0.38 -5.56
N TYR A 102 -14.41 1.65 -5.97
CA TYR A 102 -13.49 2.67 -5.48
C TYR A 102 -14.31 3.81 -4.88
N ASN A 103 -14.17 3.99 -3.56
CA ASN A 103 -14.85 5.04 -2.82
C ASN A 103 -13.81 6.05 -2.31
N TRP A 104 -14.04 7.32 -2.59
CA TRP A 104 -13.12 8.40 -2.24
C TRP A 104 -13.66 9.21 -1.07
N SER A 105 -12.84 9.37 -0.03
CA SER A 105 -13.13 10.29 1.06
C SER A 105 -12.62 11.69 0.71
N LEU A 106 -13.55 12.64 0.58
CA LEU A 106 -13.24 14.03 0.25
C LEU A 106 -12.53 14.76 1.41
N GLU A 107 -12.81 14.39 2.66
CA GLU A 107 -12.19 15.01 3.84
C GLU A 107 -10.78 14.48 4.11
N THR A 108 -10.59 13.15 4.03
CA THR A 108 -9.33 12.52 4.46
C THR A 108 -8.34 12.28 3.32
N LYS A 109 -8.72 12.58 2.06
CA LYS A 109 -7.94 12.23 0.85
C LYS A 109 -7.51 10.76 0.89
N MET A 110 -8.46 9.90 1.19
CA MET A 110 -8.26 8.45 1.30
C MET A 110 -9.12 7.73 0.27
N VAL A 111 -8.61 6.63 -0.27
CA VAL A 111 -9.38 5.72 -1.13
C VAL A 111 -9.68 4.42 -0.40
N HIS A 112 -10.94 4.00 -0.46
CA HIS A 112 -11.40 2.67 -0.06
C HIS A 112 -11.67 1.86 -1.31
N VAL A 113 -10.94 0.75 -1.46
CA VAL A 113 -11.04 -0.16 -2.58
C VAL A 113 -11.65 -1.45 -2.08
N CYS A 114 -12.83 -1.80 -2.54
CA CYS A 114 -13.50 -3.04 -2.15
C CYS A 114 -13.54 -3.98 -3.34
N TRP A 115 -12.91 -5.14 -3.20
CA TRP A 115 -13.03 -6.24 -4.15
C TRP A 115 -13.80 -7.40 -3.53
N GLU A 116 -14.73 -7.96 -4.29
CA GLU A 116 -15.59 -9.05 -3.84
C GLU A 116 -15.74 -10.12 -4.92
N ARG A 117 -15.57 -11.38 -4.52
CA ARG A 117 -15.86 -12.56 -5.31
C ARG A 117 -16.11 -13.79 -4.44
#